data_AF-A0A4Q3RTC8-F1
#
_entry.id   AF-A0A4Q3RTC8-F1
#
_cell.length_a   1.000
_cell.length_b   1.000
_cell.length_c   1.000
_cell.angle_alpha   90.00
_cell.angle_beta   90.00
_cell.angle_gamma   90.00
#
_symmetry.space_group_name_H-M   'P 1'
#
loop_
_entity.id
_entity.type
_entity.pdbx_description
1 polymer ?
#
loop_
_entity_poly.entity_id
_entity_poly.type
_entity_poly.pdbx_seq_one_letter_code
_entity_poly.pdbx_strand_id
1 'polypeptide(L)'
;MDRIRITGGQRLNGVIPISGAKNAALPLMIASLLTDETLTLTNVPRLSDVSALSRILSNQGVDRSVAGKRIGQSAETGQTVALTARQIVDTCAPYELVSTMRASFWVIAPILARMGEAKVSLPGGCAIGTRPVDLLLMAQPPG
;
A
#
# COMPACT_ATOMS: atom_id res chain seq x y z
N MET A 1 0.65 -21.58 11.30
CA MET A 1 -0.43 -20.59 11.38
C MET A 1 -0.56 -20.16 12.82
N ASP A 2 -0.50 -18.85 13.05
CA ASP A 2 -0.73 -18.29 14.37
C ASP A 2 -2.21 -18.48 14.75
N ARG A 3 -2.49 -18.57 16.05
CA ARG A 3 -3.84 -18.72 16.58
C ARG A 3 -4.03 -17.74 17.73
N ILE A 4 -5.19 -17.10 17.77
CA ILE A 4 -5.60 -16.26 18.90
C ILE A 4 -6.50 -17.11 19.79
N ARG A 5 -6.09 -17.33 21.06
CA ARG A 5 -6.90 -17.99 22.09
C ARG A 5 -7.44 -16.93 23.03
N ILE A 6 -8.76 -16.84 23.16
CA ILE A 6 -9.45 -15.85 23.99
C ILE A 6 -10.13 -16.57 25.15
N THR A 7 -9.89 -16.11 26.38
CA THR A 7 -10.66 -16.50 27.56
C THR A 7 -11.62 -15.37 27.89
N GLY A 8 -12.93 -15.63 27.79
CA GLY A 8 -13.98 -14.63 28.04
C GLY A 8 -14.15 -14.26 29.52
N GLY A 9 -15.15 -13.41 29.80
CA GLY A 9 -15.57 -13.05 31.16
C GLY A 9 -14.96 -11.76 31.72
N GLN A 10 -14.01 -11.13 31.01
CA GLN A 10 -13.40 -9.87 31.42
C GLN A 10 -14.02 -8.69 30.68
N ARG A 11 -14.41 -7.64 31.41
CA ARG A 11 -14.82 -6.35 30.79
C ARG A 11 -13.57 -5.61 30.30
N LEU A 12 -13.64 -5.08 29.08
CA LEU A 12 -12.58 -4.21 28.56
C LEU A 12 -12.56 -2.88 29.32
N ASN A 13 -11.39 -2.47 29.81
CA ASN A 13 -11.15 -1.18 30.43
C ASN A 13 -9.73 -0.73 30.08
N GLY A 14 -9.58 0.44 29.46
CA GLY A 14 -8.30 1.02 29.07
C GLY A 14 -8.43 1.96 27.89
N VAL A 15 -7.29 2.53 27.50
CA VAL A 15 -7.15 3.42 26.33
C VAL A 15 -6.06 2.85 25.43
N ILE A 16 -6.33 2.77 24.13
CA ILE A 16 -5.35 2.37 23.12
C ILE A 16 -5.19 3.47 22.08
N PRO A 17 -3.98 3.72 21.57
CA PRO A 17 -3.79 4.58 20.43
C PRO A 17 -4.31 3.90 19.16
N ILE A 18 -4.86 4.69 18.23
CA ILE A 18 -5.31 4.21 16.92
C ILE A 18 -4.28 4.64 15.87
N SER A 19 -3.75 3.68 15.12
CA SER A 19 -2.90 3.97 13.96
C SER A 19 -3.71 4.51 12.79
N GLY A 20 -3.03 5.11 11.80
CA GLY A 20 -3.69 5.69 10.63
C GLY A 20 -4.48 4.69 9.80
N ALA A 21 -5.40 5.23 8.99
CA ALA A 21 -6.31 4.43 8.18
C ALA A 21 -5.55 3.69 7.06
N LYS A 22 -5.58 2.36 7.09
CA LYS A 22 -4.96 1.50 6.07
C LYS A 22 -5.37 1.89 4.64
N ASN A 23 -6.67 2.05 4.40
CA ASN A 23 -7.20 2.33 3.06
C ASN A 23 -6.90 3.76 2.57
N ALA A 24 -6.44 4.65 3.45
CA ALA A 24 -5.87 5.94 3.05
C ALA A 24 -4.36 5.81 2.82
N ALA A 25 -3.65 5.06 3.68
CA ALA A 25 -2.21 4.86 3.57
C ALA A 25 -1.81 4.19 2.25
N LEU A 26 -2.51 3.13 1.81
CA LEU A 26 -2.15 2.40 0.59
C LEU A 26 -2.14 3.28 -0.69
N PRO A 27 -3.19 4.04 -1.03
CA PRO A 27 -3.15 4.92 -2.20
C PRO A 27 -2.15 6.07 -2.03
N LEU A 28 -1.95 6.60 -0.81
CA LEU A 28 -0.92 7.61 -0.55
C LEU A 28 0.49 7.07 -0.76
N MET A 29 0.76 5.81 -0.40
CA MET A 29 2.03 5.17 -0.70
C MET A 29 2.23 5.02 -2.21
N ILE A 30 1.18 4.63 -2.95
CA ILE A 30 1.21 4.53 -4.42
C ILE A 30 1.45 5.90 -5.07
N ALA A 31 0.90 6.97 -4.50
CA ALA A 31 1.11 8.33 -4.99
C ALA A 31 2.58 8.79 -4.94
N SER A 32 3.45 8.13 -4.15
CA SER A 32 4.90 8.39 -4.21
C SER A 32 5.49 8.16 -5.59
N LEU A 33 4.87 7.33 -6.42
CA LEU A 33 5.30 7.11 -7.80
C LEU A 33 5.07 8.34 -8.68
N LEU A 34 4.24 9.32 -8.31
CA LEU A 34 3.93 10.49 -9.17
C LEU A 34 5.05 11.54 -9.22
N THR A 35 6.04 11.45 -8.35
CA THR A 35 7.14 12.44 -8.23
C THR A 35 8.47 11.71 -8.02
N ASP A 36 9.56 12.38 -8.38
CA ASP A 36 10.93 11.97 -8.06
C ASP A 36 11.39 12.46 -6.68
N GLU A 37 10.63 13.35 -6.04
CA GLU A 37 10.85 13.83 -4.68
C GLU A 37 10.46 12.78 -3.62
N THR A 38 10.96 12.97 -2.40
CA THR A 38 10.63 12.10 -1.28
C THR A 38 9.26 12.43 -0.69
N LEU A 39 8.30 11.53 -0.82
CA LEU A 39 7.01 11.59 -0.11
C LEU A 39 7.15 10.99 1.30
N THR A 40 6.88 11.79 2.33
CA THR A 40 6.90 11.32 3.73
C THR A 40 5.48 11.19 4.26
N LEU A 41 5.11 9.97 4.67
CA LEU A 41 3.83 9.67 5.27
C LEU A 41 4.00 9.39 6.76
N THR A 42 3.28 10.14 7.60
CA THR A 42 3.23 9.91 9.06
C THR A 42 2.03 9.04 9.43
N ASN A 43 2.11 8.37 10.58
CA ASN A 43 1.01 7.56 11.13
C ASN A 43 0.57 6.39 10.21
N VAL A 44 1.47 5.84 9.40
CA VAL A 44 1.19 4.66 8.57
C VAL A 44 1.02 3.42 9.47
N PRO A 45 -0.05 2.62 9.34
CA PRO A 45 -0.25 1.48 10.22
C PRO A 45 0.76 0.34 9.94
N ARG A 46 1.01 -0.51 10.94
CA ARG A 46 1.93 -1.66 10.85
C ARG A 46 1.17 -2.92 10.44
N LEU A 47 0.78 -3.02 9.17
CA LEU A 47 -0.07 -4.11 8.65
C LEU A 47 0.61 -4.86 7.51
N SER A 48 0.19 -6.11 7.28
CA SER A 48 0.66 -6.95 6.18
C SER A 48 0.46 -6.29 4.82
N ASP A 49 -0.68 -5.64 4.59
CA ASP A 49 -0.97 -4.92 3.35
C ASP A 49 0.05 -3.80 3.06
N VAL A 50 0.47 -3.05 4.08
CA VAL A 50 1.50 -2.00 3.96
C VAL A 50 2.86 -2.61 3.59
N SER A 51 3.22 -3.72 4.23
CA SER A 51 4.46 -4.45 3.94
C SER A 51 4.45 -5.06 2.53
N ALA A 52 3.32 -5.64 2.10
CA ALA A 52 3.14 -6.20 0.77
C ALA A 52 3.26 -5.10 -0.29
N LEU A 53 2.52 -4.00 -0.15
CA LEU A 53 2.60 -2.88 -1.07
C LEU A 53 4.01 -2.29 -1.17
N SER A 54 4.72 -2.20 -0.05
CA SER A 54 6.10 -1.70 -0.05
C SER A 54 7.01 -2.55 -0.93
N ARG A 55 6.86 -3.87 -0.94
CA ARG A 55 7.63 -4.77 -1.81
C ARG A 55 7.31 -4.54 -3.29
N ILE A 56 6.03 -4.31 -3.59
CA ILE A 56 5.59 -4.00 -4.95
C ILE A 56 6.26 -2.71 -5.41
N LEU A 57 6.14 -1.63 -4.64
CA LEU A 57 6.76 -0.34 -4.93
C LEU A 57 8.28 -0.45 -5.09
N SER A 58 8.96 -1.26 -4.27
CA SER A 58 10.40 -1.48 -4.44
C SER A 58 10.75 -2.15 -5.78
N ASN A 59 9.89 -3.00 -6.35
CA ASN A 59 10.12 -3.56 -7.69
C ASN A 59 10.00 -2.49 -8.80
N GLN A 60 9.25 -1.42 -8.58
CA GLN A 60 9.24 -0.26 -9.48
C GLN A 60 10.42 0.70 -9.24
N GLY A 61 11.32 0.42 -8.29
CA GLY A 61 12.46 1.28 -7.96
C GLY A 61 12.19 2.31 -6.88
N VAL A 62 11.12 2.15 -6.08
CA VAL A 62 10.84 3.04 -4.95
C VAL A 62 11.71 2.68 -3.75
N ASP A 63 12.57 3.62 -3.36
CA ASP A 63 13.32 3.56 -2.11
C ASP A 63 12.38 3.82 -0.93
N ARG A 64 12.51 2.99 0.12
CA ARG A 64 11.72 3.12 1.35
C ARG A 64 12.60 3.15 2.58
N SER A 65 12.35 4.13 3.45
CA SER A 65 12.88 4.13 4.82
C SER A 65 11.76 4.31 5.85
N VAL A 66 11.98 3.79 7.05
CA VAL A 66 11.05 3.90 8.18
C VAL A 66 11.78 4.57 9.33
N ALA A 67 11.20 5.66 9.85
CA ALA A 67 11.79 6.36 10.97
C ALA A 67 11.88 5.47 12.23
N GLY A 68 12.93 5.64 13.01
CA GLY A 68 13.09 4.97 14.30
C GLY A 68 11.97 5.30 15.28
N LYS A 69 11.72 4.39 16.22
CA LYS A 69 10.72 4.59 17.28
C LYS A 69 11.07 5.82 18.13
N ARG A 70 10.04 6.56 18.53
CA ARG A 70 10.16 7.70 19.46
C ARG A 70 9.66 7.31 20.85
N ILE A 71 10.10 8.04 21.87
CA ILE A 71 9.62 7.88 23.25
C ILE A 71 8.08 8.02 23.24
N GLY A 72 7.39 7.09 23.92
CA GLY A 72 5.93 7.05 23.97
C GLY A 72 5.25 6.31 22.81
N GLN A 73 6.01 5.78 21.83
CA GLN A 73 5.43 4.95 20.78
C GLN A 73 5.34 3.48 21.18
N SER A 74 4.17 2.89 20.97
CA SER A 74 3.88 1.46 21.17
C SER A 74 3.87 0.70 19.84
N ALA A 75 3.56 -0.60 19.88
CA ALA A 75 3.43 -1.42 18.66
C ALA A 75 2.21 -1.00 17.81
N GLU A 76 1.19 -0.44 18.46
CA GLU A 76 -0.07 0.03 17.89
C GLU A 76 0.07 1.43 17.28
N THR A 77 1.15 2.14 17.61
CA THR A 77 1.43 3.47 17.06
C THR A 77 1.90 3.36 15.60
N GLY A 78 1.34 4.22 14.74
CA GLY A 78 1.74 4.32 13.34
C GLY A 78 3.21 4.70 13.17
N GLN A 79 3.76 4.35 12.01
CA GLN A 79 5.14 4.60 11.60
C GLN A 79 5.21 5.81 10.65
N THR A 80 6.35 6.50 10.65
CA THR A 80 6.69 7.47 9.60
C THR A 80 7.50 6.75 8.53
N VAL A 81 7.01 6.80 7.29
CA VAL A 81 7.60 6.13 6.13
C VAL A 81 7.96 7.18 5.09
N ALA A 82 9.20 7.19 4.63
CA ALA A 82 9.63 7.99 3.49
C ALA A 82 9.75 7.09 2.26
N LEU A 83 9.22 7.55 1.14
CA LEU A 83 9.15 6.86 -0.15
C LEU A 83 9.74 7.78 -1.21
N THR A 84 10.70 7.32 -1.99
CA THR A 84 11.31 8.12 -3.06
C THR A 84 11.34 7.32 -4.34
N ALA A 85 10.70 7.83 -5.39
CA ALA A 85 10.61 7.17 -6.70
C ALA A 85 11.42 7.93 -7.76
N ARG A 86 12.70 8.23 -7.46
CA ARG A 86 13.57 9.06 -8.34
C ARG A 86 13.57 8.56 -9.78
N GLN A 87 13.68 7.25 -9.95
CA GLN A 87 13.61 6.57 -11.23
C GLN A 87 12.67 5.39 -11.11
N ILE A 88 11.69 5.30 -12.00
CA ILE A 88 10.92 4.08 -12.18
C ILE A 88 11.75 3.17 -13.07
N VAL A 89 12.14 2.00 -12.55
CA VAL A 89 13.03 1.06 -13.25
C VAL A 89 12.28 -0.06 -13.96
N ASP A 90 10.99 -0.22 -13.66
CA ASP A 90 10.12 -1.22 -14.26
C ASP A 90 8.68 -0.68 -14.36
N THR A 91 8.11 -0.72 -15.56
CA THR A 91 6.71 -0.35 -15.84
C THR A 91 5.76 -1.55 -15.75
N CYS A 92 6.31 -2.75 -15.49
CA CYS A 92 5.58 -4.00 -15.31
C CYS A 92 5.31 -4.30 -13.83
N ALA A 93 4.05 -4.59 -13.50
CA ALA A 93 3.66 -5.15 -12.21
C ALA A 93 3.09 -6.57 -12.42
N PRO A 94 3.92 -7.62 -12.20
CA PRO A 94 3.55 -8.99 -12.53
C PRO A 94 2.47 -9.57 -11.61
N TYR A 95 1.81 -10.61 -12.11
CA TYR A 95 0.69 -11.28 -11.43
C TYR A 95 1.03 -11.75 -10.01
N GLU A 96 2.25 -12.27 -9.80
CA GLU A 96 2.69 -12.76 -8.49
C GLU A 96 2.67 -11.67 -7.42
N LEU A 97 2.91 -10.42 -7.80
CA LEU A 97 2.81 -9.28 -6.89
C LEU A 97 1.36 -8.83 -6.74
N VAL A 98 0.65 -8.67 -7.87
CA VAL A 98 -0.67 -8.03 -7.90
C VAL A 98 -1.79 -8.92 -7.36
N SER A 99 -1.67 -10.24 -7.53
CA SER A 99 -2.67 -11.20 -7.05
C SER A 99 -2.75 -11.30 -5.53
N THR A 100 -1.68 -10.90 -4.81
CA THR A 100 -1.63 -10.99 -3.34
C THR A 100 -2.48 -9.93 -2.64
N MET A 101 -2.65 -8.77 -3.25
CA MET A 101 -3.39 -7.65 -2.65
C MET A 101 -4.03 -6.79 -3.74
N ARG A 102 -5.36 -6.84 -3.86
CA ARG A 102 -6.11 -6.09 -4.89
C ARG A 102 -5.75 -4.60 -5.00
N ALA A 103 -5.41 -3.94 -3.89
CA ALA A 103 -5.05 -2.52 -3.89
C ALA A 103 -3.79 -2.21 -4.71
N SER A 104 -2.91 -3.19 -4.96
CA SER A 104 -1.70 -3.00 -5.74
C SER A 104 -1.98 -2.71 -7.21
N PHE A 105 -3.18 -3.06 -7.70
CA PHE A 105 -3.59 -2.71 -9.07
C PHE A 105 -3.50 -1.20 -9.33
N TRP A 106 -3.69 -0.37 -8.31
CA TRP A 106 -3.64 1.09 -8.42
C TRP A 106 -2.28 1.66 -8.82
N VAL A 107 -1.19 0.87 -8.81
CA VAL A 107 0.12 1.32 -9.33
C VAL A 107 0.08 1.63 -10.83
N ILE A 108 -0.89 1.08 -11.57
CA ILE A 108 -1.06 1.37 -13.00
C ILE A 108 -1.21 2.86 -13.29
N ALA A 109 -1.95 3.59 -12.45
CA ALA A 109 -2.27 4.99 -12.68
C ALA A 109 -1.04 5.90 -12.62
N PRO A 110 -0.23 5.91 -11.53
CA PRO A 110 0.94 6.78 -11.49
C PRO A 110 2.07 6.32 -12.41
N ILE A 111 2.23 5.01 -12.65
CA ILE A 111 3.24 4.52 -13.62
C ILE A 111 2.88 5.05 -15.02
N LEU A 112 1.63 4.88 -15.44
CA LEU A 112 1.18 5.36 -16.75
C LEU A 112 1.31 6.88 -16.88
N ALA A 113 0.94 7.63 -15.84
CA ALA A 113 1.04 9.08 -15.84
C ALA A 113 2.48 9.59 -15.96
N ARG A 114 3.47 8.90 -15.39
CA ARG A 114 4.87 9.34 -15.38
C ARG A 114 5.70 8.77 -16.52
N MET A 115 5.40 7.55 -16.96
CA MET A 115 6.21 6.79 -17.91
C MET A 115 5.57 6.67 -19.29
N GLY A 116 4.29 7.03 -19.44
CA GLY A 116 3.54 6.92 -20.69
C GLY A 116 3.09 5.49 -21.04
N GLU A 117 3.61 4.48 -20.33
CA GLU A 117 3.22 3.08 -20.47
C GLU A 117 3.18 2.37 -19.12
N ALA A 118 2.33 1.36 -18.99
CA ALA A 118 2.26 0.49 -17.82
C ALA A 118 1.71 -0.89 -18.20
N LYS A 119 2.30 -1.95 -17.64
CA LYS A 119 1.82 -3.33 -17.80
C LYS A 119 1.50 -3.94 -16.45
N VAL A 120 0.24 -3.89 -16.05
CA VAL A 120 -0.20 -4.36 -14.72
C VAL A 120 -1.18 -5.52 -14.87
N SER A 121 -0.96 -6.59 -14.12
CA SER A 121 -1.87 -7.75 -14.14
C SER A 121 -3.24 -7.40 -13.56
N LEU A 122 -4.31 -7.87 -14.20
CA LEU A 122 -5.67 -7.66 -13.70
C LEU A 122 -5.88 -8.45 -12.39
N PRO A 123 -6.52 -7.85 -11.36
CA PRO A 123 -6.86 -8.57 -10.16
C PRO A 123 -7.90 -9.65 -10.48
N GLY A 124 -7.68 -10.85 -9.96
CA GLY A 124 -8.61 -11.98 -10.09
C GLY A 124 -9.83 -11.87 -9.16
N GLY A 125 -10.42 -13.03 -8.85
CA GLY A 125 -11.57 -13.15 -7.95
C GLY A 125 -11.27 -12.75 -6.51
N CYS A 126 -12.30 -12.28 -5.79
CA CYS A 126 -12.23 -11.97 -4.38
C CYS A 126 -13.35 -12.73 -3.65
N ALA A 127 -13.03 -13.43 -2.56
CA ALA A 127 -14.01 -14.21 -1.80
C ALA A 127 -15.14 -13.37 -1.18
N ILE A 128 -14.94 -12.05 -1.06
CA ILE A 128 -15.95 -11.10 -0.55
C ILE A 128 -17.03 -10.83 -1.61
N GLY A 129 -16.72 -11.02 -2.90
CA GLY A 129 -17.64 -10.78 -4.01
C GLY A 129 -16.97 -10.15 -5.22
N THR A 130 -17.78 -9.93 -6.27
CA THR A 130 -17.32 -9.32 -7.52
C THR A 130 -16.87 -7.90 -7.30
N ARG A 131 -15.68 -7.59 -7.80
CA ARG A 131 -15.12 -6.25 -7.77
C ARG A 131 -14.45 -6.03 -9.13
N PRO A 132 -15.09 -5.38 -10.09
CA PRO A 132 -14.47 -5.08 -11.37
C PRO A 132 -13.51 -3.88 -11.24
N VAL A 133 -12.69 -3.64 -12.26
CA VAL A 133 -11.76 -2.50 -12.35
C VAL A 133 -11.98 -1.68 -13.64
N ASP A 134 -13.09 -1.97 -14.30
CA ASP A 134 -13.56 -1.40 -15.56
C ASP A 134 -13.64 0.12 -15.51
N LEU A 135 -14.11 0.70 -14.39
CA LEU A 135 -14.14 2.16 -14.21
C LEU A 135 -12.77 2.83 -14.39
N LEU A 136 -11.67 2.17 -13.98
CA LEU A 136 -10.32 2.70 -14.19
C LEU A 136 -9.87 2.54 -15.64
N LEU A 137 -10.23 1.41 -16.27
CA LEU A 137 -9.87 1.12 -17.65
C LEU A 137 -10.59 2.05 -18.65
N MET A 138 -11.86 2.39 -18.36
CA MET A 138 -12.66 3.29 -19.18
C MET A 138 -12.26 4.77 -19.05
N ALA A 139 -11.55 5.14 -17.97
CA ALA A 139 -11.14 6.53 -17.72
C ALA A 139 -9.87 6.96 -18.49
N GLN A 140 -9.23 6.04 -19.22
CA GLN A 140 -8.05 6.36 -20.04
C GLN A 140 -8.47 7.23 -21.23
N PRO A 141 -7.79 8.37 -21.49
CA PRO A 141 -8.11 9.21 -22.65
C PRO A 141 -7.96 8.40 -23.94
N PRO A 142 -8.79 8.65 -24.97
CA PRO A 142 -8.58 8.04 -26.28
C PRO A 142 -7.19 8.43 -26.78
N GLY A 143 -6.41 7.40 -27.16
CA GLY A 143 -5.09 7.56 -27.78
C GLY A 143 -5.19 8.09 -29.21
#